data_AF-A0A7V9H1L4-F1
#
_entry.id   AF-A0A7V9H1L4-F1
#
_cell.length_a   1.000
_cell.length_b   1.000
_cell.length_c   1.000
_cell.angle_alpha   90.00
_cell.angle_beta   90.00
_cell.angle_gamma   90.00
#
_symmetry.space_group_name_H-M   'P 1'
#
loop_
_entity.id
_entity.type
_entity.pdbx_description
1 polymer ?
#
loop_
_entity_poly.entity_id
_entity_poly.type
_entity_poly.pdbx_seq_one_letter_code
_entity_poly.pdbx_strand_id
1 'polypeptide(L)' 'NEILRHYGLKLADWGGSKYVLRDRKGRSEIVQDLGSLWPAAEKLAGRALDPLEPALRETLVEEPVAAAAEGG' A
#
# COMPACT_ATOMS: atom_id res chain seq x y z
N ASN A 1 0.48 6.82 -4.79
CA ASN A 1 0.53 5.32 -4.83
C ASN A 1 1.41 4.86 -6.00
N GLU A 2 2.63 5.38 -6.07
CA GLU A 2 3.53 5.23 -7.22
C GLU A 2 4.42 4.00 -7.12
N ILE A 3 4.75 3.61 -5.89
CA ILE A 3 5.50 2.40 -5.59
C ILE A 3 4.79 1.16 -6.12
N LEU A 4 3.51 0.95 -5.78
CA LEU A 4 2.78 -0.22 -6.24
C LEU A 4 2.69 -0.26 -7.77
N ARG A 5 2.52 0.91 -8.41
CA ARG A 5 2.57 1.03 -9.88
C ARG A 5 3.92 0.60 -10.46
N HIS A 6 5.03 0.86 -9.76
CA HIS A 6 6.37 0.42 -10.16
C HIS A 6 6.48 -1.10 -10.24
N TYR A 7 5.78 -1.81 -9.33
CA TYR A 7 5.67 -3.26 -9.34
C TYR A 7 4.55 -3.80 -10.25
N GLY A 8 3.87 -2.93 -11.00
CA GLY A 8 2.72 -3.31 -11.83
C GLY A 8 1.48 -3.69 -11.03
N LEU A 9 1.41 -3.24 -9.77
CA LEU A 9 0.31 -3.43 -8.84
C LEU A 9 -0.51 -2.14 -8.70
N LYS A 10 -1.80 -2.28 -8.42
CA LYS A 10 -2.72 -1.18 -8.13
C LYS A 10 -3.50 -1.50 -6.87
N LEU A 11 -3.49 -0.58 -5.92
CA LEU A 11 -4.38 -0.63 -4.77
C LEU A 11 -5.63 0.20 -5.05
N ALA A 12 -6.80 -0.35 -4.78
CA ALA A 12 -8.07 0.34 -4.74
C ALA A 12 -8.64 0.25 -3.32
N ASP A 13 -9.30 1.29 -2.84
CA ASP A 13 -10.06 1.22 -1.59
C ASP A 13 -11.35 0.40 -1.81
N TRP A 14 -11.66 -0.47 -0.84
CA TRP A 14 -12.95 -1.15 -0.73
C TRP A 14 -13.58 -0.79 0.61
N GLY A 15 -14.45 0.21 0.58
CA GLY A 15 -15.35 0.51 1.69
C GLY A 15 -14.65 1.08 2.93
N GLY A 16 -13.53 1.78 2.76
CA GLY A 16 -12.85 2.53 3.82
C GLY A 16 -12.18 1.70 4.93
N SER A 17 -12.25 0.37 4.86
CA SER A 17 -11.62 -0.54 5.85
C SER A 17 -10.98 -1.77 5.21
N LYS A 18 -11.03 -1.88 3.89
CA LYS A 18 -10.35 -2.93 3.12
C LYS A 18 -9.76 -2.30 1.87
N TYR A 19 -8.74 -2.94 1.35
CA TYR A 19 -8.11 -2.56 0.11
C TYR A 19 -8.13 -3.74 -0.87
N VAL A 20 -8.18 -3.44 -2.16
CA VAL A 20 -8.07 -4.42 -3.22
C VAL A 20 -6.78 -4.18 -3.95
N LEU A 21 -5.87 -5.13 -3.86
CA LEU A 21 -4.67 -5.13 -4.65
C LEU A 21 -4.93 -5.88 -5.95
N ARG A 22 -4.60 -5.27 -7.08
CA ARG A 22 -4.73 -5.84 -8.43
C ARG A 22 -3.40 -5.83 -9.13
N ASP A 23 -3.08 -6.92 -9.83
CA ASP A 23 -1.91 -6.99 -10.71
C ASP A 23 -2.28 -6.70 -12.17
N ARG A 24 -1.26 -6.50 -13.01
CA ARG A 24 -1.43 -6.32 -14.46
C ARG A 24 -1.90 -7.59 -15.18
N LYS A 25 -1.83 -8.76 -14.53
CA LYS A 25 -2.28 -10.05 -15.09
C LYS A 25 -3.77 -10.30 -14.81
N GLY A 26 -4.47 -9.40 -14.12
CA GLY A 26 -5.89 -9.50 -13.78
C GLY A 26 -6.19 -10.25 -12.48
N ARG A 27 -5.17 -10.62 -11.70
CA ARG A 27 -5.35 -11.18 -10.36
C ARG A 27 -5.65 -10.07 -9.37
N SER A 28 -6.53 -10.35 -8.42
CA SER A 28 -6.92 -9.42 -7.36
C SER A 28 -6.93 -10.11 -6.01
N GLU A 29 -6.38 -9.45 -4.99
CA GLU A 29 -6.32 -9.93 -3.61
C GLU A 29 -6.93 -8.86 -2.69
N ILE A 30 -7.81 -9.25 -1.77
CA ILE A 30 -8.41 -8.33 -0.78
C ILE A 30 -7.49 -8.28 0.44
N VAL A 31 -7.06 -7.08 0.79
CA VAL A 31 -6.18 -6.77 1.91
C VAL A 31 -7.03 -6.10 2.98
N GLN A 32 -7.05 -6.65 4.18
CA GLN A 32 -7.84 -6.10 5.27
C GLN A 32 -7.14 -4.91 5.94
N ASP A 33 -5.81 -4.92 5.99
CA ASP A 33 -5.01 -3.95 6.72
C ASP A 33 -3.68 -3.70 6.00
N LEU A 34 -3.06 -2.54 6.22
CA LEU A 34 -1.75 -2.20 5.66
C LEU A 34 -0.65 -3.23 6.00
N GLY A 35 -0.73 -3.91 7.15
CA GLY A 35 0.20 -4.99 7.52
C GLY A 35 0.09 -6.23 6.62
N SER A 36 -1.08 -6.48 6.03
CA SER A 36 -1.31 -7.60 5.10
C SER A 36 -1.09 -7.21 3.63
N LEU A 37 -0.78 -5.94 3.35
CA LEU A 37 -0.60 -5.43 1.99
C LEU A 37 0.62 -6.05 1.31
N TRP A 38 1.77 -6.04 1.99
CA TRP A 38 3.03 -6.53 1.41
C TRP A 38 3.02 -8.03 1.15
N PRO A 39 2.60 -8.90 2.08
CA PRO A 39 2.48 -10.33 1.80
C PRO A 39 1.55 -10.63 0.61
N ALA A 40 0.44 -9.90 0.48
CA ALA A 40 -0.46 -10.02 -0.66
C ALA A 40 0.20 -9.55 -1.97
N ALA A 41 0.95 -8.45 -1.91
CA ALA A 41 1.70 -7.92 -3.04
C ALA A 41 2.81 -8.87 -3.50
N GLU A 42 3.55 -9.47 -2.57
CA GLU A 42 4.61 -10.44 -2.85
C GLU A 42 4.05 -11.70 -3.52
N LYS A 43 2.92 -12.19 -3.04
CA LYS A 43 2.22 -13.33 -3.63
C LYS A 43 1.74 -13.04 -5.05
N LEU A 44 1.26 -11.82 -5.32
CA LEU A 44 0.90 -11.40 -6.67
C LEU A 44 2.16 -11.17 -7.54
N ALA A 45 3.18 -10.51 -7.03
CA ALA A 45 4.40 -10.22 -7.78
C ALA A 45 5.26 -11.48 -8.03
N GLY A 46 5.13 -12.51 -7.19
CA GLY A 46 5.95 -13.71 -7.21
C GLY A 46 7.39 -13.48 -6.76
N ARG A 47 7.65 -12.38 -6.05
CA ARG A 47 8.97 -12.00 -5.51
C ARG A 47 8.79 -11.25 -4.20
N ALA A 48 9.83 -11.25 -3.38
CA ALA A 48 9.87 -10.42 -2.18
C ALA A 48 9.80 -8.93 -2.57
N LEU A 49 8.99 -8.18 -1.85
CA LEU A 49 8.77 -6.74 -2.04
C LEU A 49 9.09 -6.07 -0.72
N ASP A 50 10.19 -5.31 -0.69
CA ASP A 50 10.63 -4.68 0.53
C ASP A 50 10.05 -3.27 0.64
N PRO A 51 9.13 -3.00 1.60
CA PRO A 51 8.66 -1.63 1.84
C PRO A 51 9.79 -0.67 2.21
N LEU A 52 10.89 -1.19 2.75
CA LEU A 52 12.04 -0.39 3.14
C LEU A 52 13.02 -0.12 1.99
N GLU A 53 12.71 -0.54 0.76
CA GLU A 53 13.50 -0.12 -0.40
C GLU A 53 13.60 1.42 -0.44
N PRO A 54 14.80 2.00 -0.63
CA PRO A 54 14.99 3.45 -0.60
C PRO A 54 14.14 4.22 -1.62
N ALA A 55 13.65 3.55 -2.67
CA ALA A 55 12.67 4.11 -3.62
C ALA A 55 11.29 4.42 -3.00
N LEU A 56 10.96 3.89 -1.82
CA LEU A 56 9.72 4.15 -1.08
C LEU A 56 9.78 5.43 -0.23
N ARG A 57 11.00 5.85 0.15
CA ARG A 57 11.22 6.88 1.18
C ARG A 57 10.81 8.28 0.73
N GLU A 58 10.67 8.50 -0.57
CA GLU A 58 10.30 9.82 -1.11
C GLU A 58 8.80 10.09 -1.05
N THR A 59 7.95 9.09 -0.79
CA THR A 59 6.48 9.26 -0.83
C THR A 59 5.81 9.33 0.55
N LEU A 60 6.55 9.08 1.65
CA LEU A 60 6.01 9.09 3.01
C LEU A 60 6.38 10.35 3.82
N VAL A 61 7.02 11.35 3.21
CA VAL A 61 7.36 12.62 3.91
C VAL A 61 6.20 13.62 3.89
N GLU A 62 5.07 13.29 3.28
CA GLU A 62 3.84 14.08 3.43
C GLU A 62 2.96 13.49 4.54
N GLU A 63 3.38 13.69 5.79
CA GLU A 63 2.40 13.93 6.85
C GLU A 63 1.90 15.38 6.74
N PRO A 64 0.63 15.63 7.04
CA PRO A 64 0.45 16.38 8.26
C PRO A 64 -0.43 15.60 9.23
N VAL A 65 0.16 15.39 10.40
CA VAL A 65 -0.51 15.11 11.66
C VAL A 65 -1.83 15.89 11.76
N ALA A 66 -2.95 15.18 11.86
CA ALA A 66 -4.22 15.76 12.23
C ALA A 66 -4.74 15.06 13.48
N ALA A 67 -4.84 15.86 14.55
CA ALA A 67 -5.52 15.62 15.82
C ALA A 67 -4.75 14.80 16.88
N ALA A 68 -3.93 15.49 17.68
CA ALA A 68 -4.29 15.80 19.06
C ALA A 68 -3.16 16.62 19.73
N ALA A 69 -3.16 17.93 19.50
CA ALA A 69 -2.60 18.90 20.43
C ALA A 69 -3.74 19.78 20.93
N GLU A 70 -3.71 19.97 22.23
CA GLU A 70 -4.68 20.56 23.12
C GLU A 70 -5.01 22.04 22.82
N GLY A 71 -6.18 22.48 23.30
CA GLY A 71 -6.51 23.91 23.40
C GLY A 71 -7.95 24.16 23.83
N GLY A 72 -8.19 24.33 25.14
CA GLY A 72 -9.44 24.83 25.72
C GLY A 72 -9.69 24.36 27.14
#